data_AF-A0A7W8GEA5-F1
#
_entry.id   AF-A0A7W8GEA5-F1
#
_cell.length_a   1.000
_cell.length_b   1.000
_cell.length_c   1.000
_cell.angle_alpha   90.00
_cell.angle_beta   90.00
_cell.angle_gamma   90.00
#
_symmetry.space_group_name_H-M   'P 1'
#
loop_
_entity.id
_entity.type
_entity.pdbx_description
1 polymer ?
#
loop_
_entity_poly.entity_id
_entity_poly.type
_entity_poly.pdbx_seq_one_letter_code
_entity_poly.pdbx_strand_id
1 'polypeptide(L)'
;MNVTRHFSDTRTGEGRVRFLLSAGRVRLVAEGLGADGRSWQWESSHATLEDAATFLAAVPGLGQALYVQALDDLKRQMQFGGAA
;
A
#
# COMPACT_ATOMS: atom_id res chain seq x y z
N MET A 1 20.92 -0.78 11.72
CA MET A 1 19.86 0.24 11.53
C MET A 1 18.86 -0.31 10.52
N ASN A 2 17.67 -0.75 10.96
CA ASN A 2 16.60 -1.14 10.03
C ASN A 2 15.85 0.12 9.60
N VAL A 3 16.32 0.76 8.53
CA VAL A 3 15.64 1.91 7.94
C VAL A 3 14.40 1.40 7.21
N THR A 4 13.23 1.78 7.69
CA THR A 4 11.98 1.59 6.95
C THR A 4 11.83 2.76 5.99
N ARG A 5 11.92 2.50 4.69
CA ARG A 5 11.79 3.48 3.62
C ARG A 5 10.36 3.47 3.09
N HIS A 6 9.74 4.63 2.98
CA HIS A 6 8.48 4.78 2.24
C HIS A 6 8.76 4.61 0.74
N PHE A 7 8.09 3.65 0.11
CA PHE A 7 8.19 3.42 -1.34
C PHE A 7 7.05 4.08 -2.09
N SER A 8 5.82 3.88 -1.61
CA SER A 8 4.63 4.58 -2.12
C SER A 8 3.69 4.93 -0.96
N ASP A 9 3.00 6.06 -1.07
CA ASP A 9 2.08 6.58 -0.07
C ASP A 9 0.89 7.29 -0.76
N THR A 10 -0.13 6.50 -1.09
CA THR A 10 -1.34 6.96 -1.75
C THR A 10 -2.37 7.41 -0.74
N ARG A 11 -2.89 8.63 -0.89
CA ARG A 11 -3.96 9.20 -0.06
C ARG A 11 -5.13 9.61 -0.93
N THR A 12 -6.34 9.20 -0.55
CA THR A 12 -7.60 9.64 -1.16
C THR A 12 -8.58 10.06 -0.05
N GLY A 13 -9.77 10.52 -0.44
CA GLY A 13 -10.86 10.76 0.52
C GLY A 13 -11.42 9.48 1.16
N GLU A 14 -11.15 8.31 0.58
CA GLU A 14 -11.63 7.01 1.09
C GLU A 14 -10.67 6.40 2.12
N GLY A 15 -9.39 6.78 2.06
CA GLY A 15 -8.36 6.20 2.91
C GLY A 15 -6.95 6.38 2.38
N ARG A 16 -6.05 5.51 2.82
CA ARG A 16 -4.62 5.58 2.53
C ARG A 16 -4.02 4.20 2.39
N VAL A 17 -3.13 4.04 1.42
CA VAL A 17 -2.36 2.82 1.17
C VAL A 17 -0.88 3.17 1.11
N ARG A 18 -0.06 2.41 1.84
CA ARG A 18 1.40 2.59 1.94
C ARG A 18 2.12 1.29 1.65
N PHE A 19 3.12 1.38 0.77
CA PHE A 19 4.12 0.35 0.57
C PHE A 19 5.43 0.83 1.21
N LEU A 20 5.92 0.09 2.19
CA LEU A 20 7.15 0.41 2.92
C LEU A 20 8.18 -0.70 2.68
N LEU A 21 9.43 -0.33 2.43
CA LEU A 21 10.55 -1.27 2.32
C LEU A 21 11.29 -1.30 3.65
N SER A 22 11.46 -2.48 4.24
CA SER A 22 12.23 -2.64 5.47
C SER A 22 12.93 -4.00 5.49
N ALA A 23 14.24 -4.00 5.69
CA ALA A 23 15.06 -5.21 5.84
C ALA A 23 14.81 -6.30 4.76
N GLY A 24 14.70 -5.89 3.49
CA GLY A 24 14.46 -6.80 2.37
C GLY A 24 13.03 -7.33 2.26
N ARG A 25 12.08 -6.77 3.01
CA ARG A 25 10.65 -7.10 2.94
C ARG A 25 9.83 -5.87 2.60
N VAL A 26 8.63 -6.12 2.12
CA VAL A 26 7.62 -5.10 1.86
C VAL A 26 6.56 -5.15 2.95
N ARG A 27 6.32 -4.04 3.63
CA ARG A 27 5.19 -3.87 4.54
C ARG A 27 4.10 -3.07 3.84
N LEU A 28 2.92 -3.66 3.74
CA LEU A 28 1.73 -3.02 3.22
C LEU A 28 0.87 -2.55 4.38
N VAL A 29 0.50 -1.27 4.37
CA VAL A 29 -0.46 -0.71 5.33
C VAL A 29 -1.59 -0.06 4.56
N ALA A 30 -2.82 -0.47 4.82
CA ALA A 30 -4.03 0.13 4.26
C ALA A 30 -4.93 0.58 5.39
N GLU A 31 -5.52 1.75 5.29
CA GLU A 31 -6.47 2.28 6.27
C GLU A 31 -7.57 3.05 5.55
N GLY A 32 -8.77 3.07 6.12
CA GLY A 32 -9.92 3.74 5.50
C GLY A 32 -11.13 3.76 6.42
N LEU A 33 -12.22 4.32 5.90
CA LEU A 33 -13.53 4.30 6.55
C LEU A 33 -14.37 3.16 5.99
N GLY A 34 -14.92 2.32 6.88
CA GLY A 34 -15.87 1.28 6.53
C GLY A 34 -17.25 1.85 6.25
N ALA A 35 -18.11 1.04 5.63
CA ALA A 35 -19.50 1.43 5.33
C ALA A 35 -20.34 1.72 6.59
N ASP A 36 -19.92 1.21 7.75
CA ASP A 36 -20.53 1.48 9.06
C ASP A 36 -19.96 2.72 9.76
N GLY A 37 -19.13 3.50 9.06
CA GLY A 37 -18.47 4.71 9.57
C GLY A 37 -17.31 4.43 10.54
N ARG A 38 -16.96 3.17 10.79
CA ARG A 38 -15.79 2.84 11.62
C ARG A 38 -14.52 2.82 10.77
N SER A 39 -13.45 3.39 11.31
CA SER A 39 -12.13 3.29 10.70
C SER A 39 -11.60 1.86 10.80
N TRP A 40 -11.01 1.39 9.73
CA TRP A 40 -10.30 0.11 9.68
C TRP A 40 -8.84 0.35 9.30
N GLN A 41 -7.99 -0.60 9.69
CA GLN A 41 -6.59 -0.63 9.31
C GLN A 41 -6.17 -2.09 9.09
N TRP A 42 -5.45 -2.34 8.00
CA TRP A 42 -4.83 -3.60 7.67
C TRP A 42 -3.33 -3.41 7.53
N GLU A 43 -2.59 -4.40 8.02
CA GLU A 43 -1.15 -4.45 7.90
C GLU A 43 -0.71 -5.87 7.54
N SER A 44 0.20 -5.97 6.59
CA SER A 44 0.80 -7.25 6.17
C SER A 44 2.25 -7.07 5.74
N SER A 45 3.01 -8.16 5.77
CA SER A 45 4.41 -8.21 5.34
C SER A 45 4.60 -9.25 4.24
N HIS A 46 5.31 -8.87 3.18
CA HIS A 46 5.45 -9.61 1.93
C HIS A 46 6.92 -9.68 1.52
N ALA A 47 7.26 -10.65 0.66
CA ALA A 47 8.62 -10.77 0.13
C ALA A 47 8.89 -9.72 -0.95
N THR A 48 7.90 -9.46 -1.83
CA THR A 48 8.04 -8.52 -2.95
C THR A 48 6.94 -7.45 -2.97
N LEU A 49 7.12 -6.43 -3.81
CA LEU A 49 6.09 -5.42 -4.07
C LEU A 49 4.89 -6.03 -4.81
N GLU A 50 5.12 -7.02 -5.67
CA GLU A 50 4.07 -7.72 -6.43
C GLU A 50 3.18 -8.56 -5.52
N ASP A 51 3.77 -9.26 -4.54
CA ASP A 51 3.03 -10.00 -3.52
C ASP A 51 2.14 -9.06 -2.71
N ALA A 52 2.70 -7.92 -2.28
CA ALA A 52 1.96 -6.90 -1.55
C ALA A 52 0.82 -6.30 -2.40
N ALA A 53 1.06 -6.01 -3.69
CA ALA A 53 0.05 -5.50 -4.60
C ALA A 53 -1.07 -6.52 -4.84
N THR A 54 -0.73 -7.81 -4.93
CA THR A 54 -1.70 -8.89 -5.04
C THR A 54 -2.56 -9.00 -3.77
N PHE A 55 -1.94 -8.92 -2.59
CA PHE A 55 -2.66 -8.95 -1.33
C PHE A 55 -3.59 -7.74 -1.15
N LEU A 56 -3.23 -6.58 -1.68
CA LEU A 56 -4.06 -5.37 -1.61
C LEU A 56 -5.48 -5.61 -2.16
N ALA A 57 -5.63 -6.44 -3.21
CA ALA A 57 -6.93 -6.81 -3.76
C ALA A 57 -7.80 -7.65 -2.81
N ALA A 58 -7.20 -8.29 -1.81
CA ALA A 58 -7.89 -9.09 -0.80
C ALA A 58 -8.25 -8.30 0.46
N VAL A 59 -7.88 -7.01 0.55
CA VAL A 59 -8.11 -6.18 1.74
C VAL A 59 -9.61 -5.86 1.89
N PRO A 60 -10.28 -6.34 2.95
CA PRO A 60 -11.69 -6.06 3.17
C PRO A 60 -11.94 -4.57 3.39
N GLY A 61 -12.97 -4.04 2.72
CA GLY A 61 -13.36 -2.64 2.85
C GLY A 61 -12.51 -1.66 2.04
N LEU A 62 -11.53 -2.14 1.27
CA LEU A 62 -10.77 -1.30 0.35
C LEU A 62 -11.65 -0.88 -0.83
N GLY A 63 -11.90 0.42 -0.96
CA GLY A 63 -12.62 1.00 -2.09
C GLY A 63 -11.87 0.81 -3.41
N GLN A 64 -12.63 0.62 -4.49
CA GLN A 64 -12.05 0.41 -5.83
C GLN A 64 -11.20 1.61 -6.27
N ALA A 65 -11.61 2.85 -5.97
CA ALA A 65 -10.86 4.04 -6.36
C ALA A 65 -9.52 4.11 -5.63
N LEU A 66 -9.50 3.87 -4.31
CA LEU A 66 -8.26 3.78 -3.55
C LEU A 66 -7.35 2.62 -4.03
N TYR A 67 -7.92 1.46 -4.36
CA TYR A 67 -7.18 0.32 -4.92
C TYR A 67 -6.47 0.69 -6.23
N VAL A 68 -7.19 1.22 -7.22
CA VAL A 68 -6.62 1.57 -8.52
C VAL A 68 -5.55 2.64 -8.38
N GLN A 69 -5.84 3.70 -7.62
CA GLN A 69 -4.90 4.79 -7.41
C GLN A 69 -3.61 4.30 -6.74
N ALA A 70 -3.71 3.38 -5.77
CA ALA A 70 -2.55 2.81 -5.08
C ALA A 70 -1.66 1.99 -6.02
N LEU A 71 -2.26 1.23 -6.94
CA LEU A 71 -1.51 0.48 -7.96
C LEU A 71 -0.86 1.40 -9.00
N ASP A 72 -1.54 2.45 -9.43
CA ASP A 72 -0.97 3.43 -10.35
C ASP A 72 0.21 4.17 -9.72
N ASP A 73 0.10 4.59 -8.45
CA ASP A 73 1.19 5.21 -7.72
C ASP A 73 2.35 4.25 -7.50
N LEU A 74 2.07 2.99 -7.13
CA LEU A 74 3.09 1.95 -7.01
C LEU A 74 3.83 1.75 -8.33
N LYS A 75 3.10 1.61 -9.44
CA LYS A 75 3.66 1.43 -10.78
C LYS A 75 4.51 2.63 -11.21
N ARG A 76 4.03 3.85 -10.96
CA ARG A 76 4.83 5.07 -11.19
C ARG A 76 6.12 5.03 -10.39
N GLN A 77 6.07 4.71 -9.10
CA GLN A 77 7.27 4.63 -8.26
C GLN A 77 8.23 3.54 -8.72
N MET A 78 7.75 2.39 -9.21
CA MET A 78 8.63 1.35 -9.78
C MET A 78 9.33 1.82 -11.06
N GLN A 79 8.67 2.63 -11.89
CA GLN A 79 9.25 3.19 -13.12
C GLN A 79 10.32 4.27 -12.82
N PHE A 80 10.11 5.08 -11.78
CA PHE A 80 11.06 6.15 -11.42
C PHE A 80 12.11 5.73 -10.38
N GLY A 81 11.84 4.69 -9.59
CA GLY A 81 12.68 4.21 -8.49
C GLY A 81 13.70 3.14 -8.88
N GLY A 82 13.70 2.69 -10.14
CA GLY A 82 14.70 1.77 -10.70
C GLY A 82 16.05 2.42 -11.05
N ALA A 83 16.19 3.73 -10.84
CA ALA A 83 17.43 4.49 -11.06
C ALA A 83 17.85 5.19 -9.75
N ALA A 84 18.48 4.43 -8.85
CA ALA A 84 19.28 4.98 -7.75
C ALA A 84 20.39 4.01 -7.39
#